data_AF-A0A1A7XRZ4-F1
#
_entry.id   AF-A0A1A7XRZ4-F1
#
_cell.length_a   1.000
_cell.length_b   1.000
_cell.length_c   1.000
_cell.angle_alpha   90.00
_cell.angle_beta   90.00
_cell.angle_gamma   90.00
#
_symmetry.space_group_name_H-M   'P 1'
#
loop_
_entity.id
_entity.type
_entity.pdbx_description
1 polymer ?
#
loop_
_entity_poly.entity_id
_entity_poly.type
_entity_poly.pdbx_seq_one_letter_code
_entity_poly.pdbx_strand_id
1 'polypeptide(L)'
;MVLLVIAASLCTYTTLLLMVALSLLSEGQRLYLHWTHKISIVVTLTFSATAIGIVSDLWSKEWRTLLLSLQVTAPFLHMAAVSLMAVLSWPIALHCFRMNKKVGQVAVLGFYLSVLFSLYLVPLGMYSPCIKETGKLGPAPRLIGHRGAPMLAPENTLMSFEKAVEAGGEGLETDVTISYDGIPFLMHDSNLKRTTNVREVFPNRSHLDASMFTWTELQQLNAGKWFLSTDPFGVAWSLSRGESHRAWNQSVPSLAQFLEIAARSRKKVLFDLRRPPYGHPFSQSYINTTLQVVQAHMNSSQVLWLPSEDRDLVHSVDPELQQTSGQKGSIQELQKNHILMLNLHYSSLSQQQISKYESVNISTNLYVVNRPWLYSLAWCAGAQSVTTNSIHLLSKINKPVVLMTPDEYNLMWIVTDLVSALLISAIFMFHWWRERGLSFWSGSSQTHENGPYSKFRTELSDVWSISSIHVRPDQRSTPSSPTTPHLPTITEE
;
A
#
# COMPACT_ATOMS: atom_id res chain seq x y z
N MET A 1 1.51 13.11 -13.71
CA MET A 1 1.53 14.27 -12.80
C MET A 1 0.38 15.24 -13.06
N VAL A 2 0.24 15.83 -14.27
CA VAL A 2 -0.84 16.79 -14.58
C VAL A 2 -2.26 16.26 -14.31
N LEU A 3 -2.59 15.06 -14.80
CA LEU A 3 -3.90 14.41 -14.55
C LEU A 3 -4.18 14.18 -13.06
N LEU A 4 -3.15 13.90 -12.26
CA LEU A 4 -3.25 13.65 -10.83
C LEU A 4 -3.54 14.95 -10.06
N VAL A 5 -2.94 16.05 -10.48
CA VAL A 5 -3.21 17.40 -9.93
C VAL A 5 -4.64 17.84 -10.28
N ILE A 6 -5.08 17.61 -11.52
CA ILE A 6 -6.46 17.92 -11.95
C ILE A 6 -7.48 17.08 -11.17
N ALA A 7 -7.21 15.78 -10.97
CA ALA A 7 -8.07 14.91 -10.19
C ALA A 7 -8.15 15.36 -8.72
N ALA A 8 -7.00 15.68 -8.12
CA ALA A 8 -6.93 16.14 -6.73
C ALA A 8 -7.66 17.47 -6.54
N SER A 9 -7.52 18.43 -7.46
CA SER A 9 -8.22 19.72 -7.38
C SER A 9 -9.73 19.54 -7.53
N LEU A 10 -10.19 18.71 -8.47
CA LEU A 10 -11.61 18.37 -8.65
C LEU A 10 -12.20 17.67 -7.42
N CYS A 11 -11.50 16.68 -6.84
CA CYS A 11 -11.94 16.01 -5.61
C CYS A 11 -11.96 16.96 -4.40
N THR A 12 -10.97 17.84 -4.26
CA THR A 12 -10.93 18.82 -3.17
C THR A 12 -12.11 19.79 -3.30
N TYR A 13 -12.39 20.22 -4.53
CA TYR A 13 -13.51 21.11 -4.83
C TYR A 13 -14.87 20.46 -4.54
N THR A 14 -15.09 19.21 -4.96
CA THR A 14 -16.33 18.49 -4.65
C THR A 14 -16.48 18.22 -3.15
N THR A 15 -15.39 17.97 -2.43
CA THR A 15 -15.39 17.80 -0.97
C THR A 15 -15.75 19.11 -0.27
N LEU A 16 -15.20 20.25 -0.70
CA LEU A 16 -15.57 21.56 -0.17
C LEU A 16 -17.05 21.87 -0.43
N LEU A 17 -17.55 21.57 -1.64
CA LEU A 17 -18.98 21.71 -1.96
C LEU A 17 -19.85 20.83 -1.05
N LEU A 18 -19.43 19.60 -0.77
CA LEU A 18 -20.13 18.72 0.16
C LEU A 18 -20.14 19.30 1.58
N MET A 19 -19.02 19.82 2.07
CA MET A 19 -18.93 20.45 3.39
C MET A 19 -19.84 21.68 3.49
N VAL A 20 -19.82 22.57 2.48
CA VAL A 20 -20.71 23.73 2.42
C VAL A 20 -22.18 23.31 2.35
N ALA A 21 -22.49 22.27 1.56
CA ALA A 21 -23.83 21.72 1.48
C ALA A 21 -24.31 21.20 2.85
N LEU A 22 -23.46 20.45 3.56
CA LEU A 22 -23.75 19.94 4.91
C LEU A 22 -23.95 21.08 5.92
N SER A 23 -23.15 22.15 5.85
CA SER A 23 -23.32 23.32 6.70
C SER A 23 -24.63 24.07 6.42
N LEU A 24 -24.98 24.27 5.14
CA LEU A 24 -26.24 24.90 4.74
C LEU A 24 -27.46 24.07 5.13
N LEU A 25 -27.37 22.74 4.96
CA LEU A 25 -28.38 21.79 5.44
C LEU A 25 -28.52 21.83 6.96
N SER A 26 -27.40 21.95 7.68
CA SER A 26 -27.39 22.12 9.14
C SER A 26 -28.09 23.40 9.55
N GLU A 27 -27.98 24.50 8.81
CA GLU A 27 -28.70 25.74 9.07
C GLU A 27 -30.15 25.79 8.51
N GLY A 28 -30.61 24.71 7.86
CA GLY A 28 -31.95 24.66 7.25
C GLY A 28 -32.10 25.52 5.99
N GLN A 29 -31.00 25.96 5.39
CA GLN A 29 -30.98 26.75 4.17
C GLN A 29 -31.22 25.88 2.92
N ARG A 30 -31.83 26.45 1.88
CA ARG A 30 -32.06 25.75 0.61
C ARG A 30 -30.76 25.63 -0.18
N LEU A 31 -30.43 24.42 -0.61
CA LEU A 31 -29.30 24.15 -1.50
C LEU A 31 -29.63 24.57 -2.93
N TYR A 32 -29.08 25.72 -3.34
CA TYR A 32 -29.05 26.13 -4.74
C TYR A 32 -27.67 25.84 -5.31
N LEU A 33 -27.56 24.73 -6.04
CA LEU A 33 -26.33 24.36 -6.71
C LEU A 33 -26.34 24.89 -8.15
N HIS A 34 -25.44 25.83 -8.45
CA HIS A 34 -25.25 26.36 -9.80
C HIS A 34 -24.89 25.25 -10.81
N TRP A 35 -25.28 25.42 -12.08
CA TRP A 35 -25.08 24.41 -13.13
C TRP A 35 -23.60 24.02 -13.32
N THR A 36 -22.67 24.94 -13.09
CA THR A 36 -21.22 24.68 -13.14
C THR A 36 -20.78 23.63 -12.13
N HIS A 37 -21.28 23.68 -10.90
CA HIS A 37 -20.98 22.68 -9.87
C HIS A 37 -21.58 21.32 -10.23
N LYS A 38 -22.80 21.28 -10.78
CA LYS A 38 -23.43 20.04 -11.23
C LYS A 38 -22.59 19.36 -12.32
N ILE A 39 -22.17 20.12 -13.32
CA ILE A 39 -21.28 19.63 -14.38
C ILE A 39 -19.95 19.17 -13.79
N SER A 40 -19.34 19.95 -12.90
CA SER A 40 -18.08 19.59 -12.25
C SER A 40 -18.18 18.29 -11.44
N ILE A 41 -19.28 18.08 -10.70
CA ILE A 41 -19.53 16.83 -9.96
C ILE A 41 -19.66 15.65 -10.92
N VAL A 42 -20.44 15.79 -11.99
CA VAL A 42 -20.61 14.72 -12.99
C VAL A 42 -19.27 14.38 -13.66
N VAL A 43 -18.50 15.39 -14.08
CA VAL A 43 -17.17 15.20 -14.68
C VAL A 43 -16.21 14.51 -13.70
N THR A 44 -16.24 14.90 -12.42
CA THR A 44 -15.39 14.29 -11.40
C THR A 44 -15.78 12.82 -11.16
N LEU A 45 -17.08 12.51 -11.13
CA LEU A 45 -17.60 11.16 -10.99
C LEU A 45 -17.24 10.27 -12.18
N THR A 46 -17.44 10.76 -13.41
CA THR A 46 -17.10 9.99 -14.61
C THR A 46 -15.61 9.76 -14.72
N PHE A 47 -14.79 10.78 -14.45
CA PHE A 47 -13.34 10.64 -14.38
C PHE A 47 -12.92 9.62 -13.31
N SER A 48 -13.49 9.70 -12.10
CA SER A 48 -13.16 8.78 -11.01
C SER A 48 -13.55 7.34 -11.35
N ALA A 49 -14.75 7.12 -11.91
CA ALA A 49 -15.19 5.79 -12.34
C ALA A 49 -14.28 5.21 -13.44
N THR A 50 -13.88 6.05 -14.40
CA THR A 50 -12.98 5.65 -15.49
C THR A 50 -11.58 5.34 -14.96
N ALA A 51 -11.04 6.19 -14.08
CA ALA A 51 -9.75 5.99 -13.43
C ALA A 51 -9.74 4.72 -12.57
N ILE A 52 -10.81 4.45 -11.81
CA ILE A 52 -10.97 3.20 -11.05
C ILE A 52 -11.01 2.00 -12.00
N GLY A 53 -11.71 2.08 -13.13
CA GLY A 53 -11.73 1.02 -14.13
C GLY A 53 -10.33 0.72 -14.69
N ILE A 54 -9.61 1.77 -15.10
CA ILE A 54 -8.24 1.65 -15.63
C ILE A 54 -7.27 1.12 -14.57
N VAL A 55 -7.30 1.67 -13.35
CA VAL A 55 -6.46 1.21 -12.24
C VAL A 55 -6.81 -0.24 -11.89
N SER A 56 -8.09 -0.61 -11.89
CA SER A 56 -8.51 -1.97 -11.58
C SER A 56 -7.95 -3.00 -12.57
N ASP A 57 -7.90 -2.66 -13.86
CA ASP A 57 -7.30 -3.51 -14.90
C ASP A 57 -5.77 -3.59 -14.74
N LEU A 58 -5.12 -2.44 -14.59
CA LEU A 58 -3.67 -2.33 -14.42
C LEU A 58 -3.16 -3.00 -13.13
N TRP A 59 -3.97 -2.99 -12.06
CA TRP A 59 -3.65 -3.56 -10.74
C TRP A 59 -4.35 -4.88 -10.45
N SER A 60 -4.81 -5.59 -11.49
CA SER A 60 -5.46 -6.91 -11.37
C SER A 60 -4.73 -7.86 -10.40
N LYS A 61 -3.40 -7.84 -10.38
CA LYS A 61 -2.53 -8.66 -9.50
C LYS A 61 -2.47 -8.17 -8.06
N GLU A 62 -2.57 -6.86 -7.82
CA GLU A 62 -2.45 -6.25 -6.49
C GLU A 62 -3.74 -6.30 -5.68
N TRP A 63 -4.90 -6.53 -6.33
CA TRP A 63 -6.16 -6.74 -5.60
C TRP A 63 -6.08 -7.90 -4.61
N ARG A 64 -5.31 -8.94 -4.91
CA ARG A 64 -5.07 -10.03 -3.94
C ARG A 64 -4.32 -9.54 -2.71
N THR A 65 -3.34 -8.65 -2.88
CA THR A 65 -2.61 -8.00 -1.79
C THR A 65 -3.55 -7.17 -0.92
N LEU A 66 -4.50 -6.46 -1.54
CA LEU A 66 -5.53 -5.71 -0.81
C LEU A 66 -6.44 -6.65 0.01
N LEU A 67 -6.91 -7.75 -0.57
CA LEU A 67 -7.73 -8.72 0.16
C LEU A 67 -6.97 -9.33 1.35
N LEU A 68 -5.68 -9.63 1.19
CA LEU A 68 -4.84 -10.10 2.29
C LEU A 68 -4.63 -9.02 3.36
N SER A 69 -4.47 -7.75 2.97
CA SER A 69 -4.34 -6.68 3.96
C SER A 69 -5.64 -6.48 4.75
N LEU A 70 -6.81 -6.73 4.16
CA LEU A 70 -8.09 -6.73 4.87
C LEU A 70 -8.17 -7.85 5.91
N GLN A 71 -7.55 -9.01 5.69
CA GLN A 71 -7.48 -10.06 6.73
C GLN A 71 -6.75 -9.59 8.00
N VAL A 72 -5.96 -8.52 7.93
CA VAL A 72 -5.28 -7.93 9.09
C VAL A 72 -5.94 -6.63 9.55
N THR A 73 -6.41 -5.80 8.60
CA THR A 73 -6.87 -4.44 8.89
C THR A 73 -8.38 -4.31 9.09
N ALA A 74 -9.18 -5.29 8.64
CA ALA A 74 -10.64 -5.20 8.68
C ALA A 74 -11.23 -4.95 10.09
N PRO A 75 -10.72 -5.54 11.19
CA PRO A 75 -11.22 -5.23 12.52
C PRO A 75 -11.07 -3.74 12.89
N PHE A 76 -9.97 -3.11 12.49
CA PHE A 76 -9.71 -1.69 12.74
C PHE A 76 -10.52 -0.78 11.80
N LEU A 77 -10.70 -1.19 10.54
CA LEU A 77 -11.55 -0.48 9.59
C LEU A 77 -13.02 -0.50 10.04
N HIS A 78 -13.48 -1.61 10.59
CA HIS A 78 -14.81 -1.71 11.20
C HIS A 78 -14.98 -0.71 12.34
N MET A 79 -14.05 -0.68 13.30
CA MET A 79 -14.08 0.28 14.40
C MET A 79 -14.10 1.73 13.91
N ALA A 80 -13.28 2.05 12.90
CA ALA A 80 -13.25 3.38 12.30
C ALA A 80 -14.59 3.73 11.62
N ALA A 81 -15.19 2.79 10.88
CA ALA A 81 -16.48 2.99 10.21
C ALA A 81 -17.62 3.20 11.20
N VAL A 82 -17.70 2.38 12.25
CA VAL A 82 -18.71 2.53 13.31
C VAL A 82 -18.53 3.85 14.07
N SER A 83 -17.29 4.22 14.39
CA SER A 83 -16.99 5.52 15.02
C SER A 83 -17.41 6.69 14.13
N LEU A 84 -17.18 6.60 12.82
CA LEU A 84 -17.63 7.59 11.85
C LEU A 84 -19.17 7.70 11.83
N MET A 85 -19.89 6.57 11.89
CA MET A 85 -21.35 6.58 11.97
C MET A 85 -21.84 7.26 13.26
N ALA A 86 -21.14 7.08 14.37
CA ALA A 86 -21.45 7.77 15.62
C ALA A 86 -21.26 9.29 15.49
N VAL A 87 -20.19 9.76 14.84
CA VAL A 87 -19.98 11.20 14.57
C VAL A 87 -21.06 11.75 13.62
N LEU A 88 -21.38 11.02 12.56
CA LEU A 88 -22.42 11.40 11.59
C LEU A 88 -23.83 11.41 12.19
N SER A 89 -24.05 10.73 13.32
CA SER A 89 -25.35 10.73 13.99
C SER A 89 -25.80 12.13 14.42
N TRP A 90 -24.86 13.03 14.73
CA TRP A 90 -25.18 14.40 15.14
C TRP A 90 -25.84 15.24 14.03
N PRO A 91 -25.19 15.46 12.87
CA PRO A 91 -25.84 16.20 11.78
C PRO A 91 -27.09 15.48 11.25
N ILE A 92 -27.12 14.14 11.28
CA ILE A 92 -28.30 13.37 10.86
C ILE A 92 -29.47 13.56 11.82
N ALA A 93 -29.25 13.48 13.14
CA ALA A 93 -30.29 13.73 14.14
C ALA A 93 -30.84 15.16 13.99
N LEU A 94 -29.95 16.15 13.89
CA LEU A 94 -30.35 17.54 13.67
C LEU A 94 -31.21 17.70 12.41
N HIS A 95 -30.79 17.11 11.29
CA HIS A 95 -31.53 17.18 10.04
C HIS A 95 -32.89 16.49 10.16
N CYS A 96 -32.94 15.28 10.72
CA CYS A 96 -34.18 14.51 10.90
C CYS A 96 -35.22 15.26 11.75
N PHE A 97 -34.82 15.97 12.81
CA PHE A 97 -35.77 16.72 13.65
C PHE A 97 -36.23 18.04 13.01
N ARG A 98 -35.43 18.66 12.15
CA ARG A 98 -35.80 19.89 11.43
C ARG A 98 -36.62 19.66 10.16
N MET A 99 -36.68 18.42 9.65
CA MET A 99 -37.45 18.09 8.45
C MET A 99 -38.96 18.12 8.69
N ASN A 100 -39.68 18.97 7.96
CA ASN A 100 -41.16 19.00 7.99
C ASN A 100 -41.82 17.81 7.30
N LYS A 101 -41.15 17.13 6.36
CA LYS A 101 -41.73 16.01 5.61
C LYS A 101 -41.41 14.67 6.27
N LYS A 102 -42.43 14.02 6.86
CA LYS A 102 -42.32 12.70 7.50
C LYS A 102 -41.72 11.62 6.61
N VAL A 103 -42.10 11.59 5.33
CA VAL A 103 -41.56 10.61 4.36
C VAL A 103 -40.06 10.76 4.19
N GLY A 104 -39.57 12.00 4.06
CA GLY A 104 -38.14 12.26 3.93
C GLY A 104 -37.37 11.94 5.22
N GLN A 105 -37.96 12.25 6.38
CA GLN A 105 -37.39 11.90 7.69
C GLN A 105 -37.20 10.39 7.83
N VAL A 106 -38.22 9.59 7.49
CA VAL A 106 -38.16 8.12 7.53
C VAL A 106 -37.14 7.58 6.52
N ALA A 107 -37.05 8.15 5.33
CA ALA A 107 -36.09 7.73 4.32
C ALA A 107 -34.63 7.94 4.77
N VAL A 108 -34.29 9.13 5.27
CA VAL A 108 -32.93 9.45 5.74
C VAL A 108 -32.54 8.60 6.95
N LEU A 109 -33.44 8.50 7.94
CA LEU A 109 -33.19 7.69 9.13
C LEU A 109 -33.09 6.21 8.80
N GLY A 110 -33.98 5.70 7.95
CA GLY A 110 -33.96 4.30 7.50
C GLY A 110 -32.68 3.95 6.75
N PHE A 111 -32.19 4.84 5.88
CA PHE A 111 -30.91 4.64 5.20
C PHE A 111 -29.74 4.61 6.19
N TYR A 112 -29.67 5.56 7.12
CA TYR A 112 -28.63 5.60 8.16
C TYR A 112 -28.62 4.33 9.02
N LEU A 113 -29.79 3.91 9.51
CA LEU A 113 -29.93 2.71 10.33
C LEU A 113 -29.60 1.43 9.54
N SER A 114 -29.94 1.37 8.25
CA SER A 114 -29.58 0.25 7.38
C SER A 114 -28.06 0.12 7.22
N VAL A 115 -27.36 1.24 6.98
CA VAL A 115 -25.89 1.25 6.90
C VAL A 115 -25.27 0.86 8.24
N LEU A 116 -25.76 1.43 9.34
CA LEU A 116 -25.27 1.12 10.69
C LEU A 116 -25.47 -0.36 11.04
N PHE A 117 -26.65 -0.90 10.80
CA PHE A 117 -26.97 -2.31 11.03
C PHE A 117 -26.08 -3.22 10.19
N SER A 118 -25.88 -2.89 8.91
CA SER A 118 -24.98 -3.63 8.04
C SER A 118 -23.56 -3.64 8.60
N LEU A 119 -23.06 -2.50 9.10
CA LEU A 119 -21.75 -2.39 9.73
C LEU A 119 -21.63 -3.28 10.97
N TYR A 120 -22.62 -3.28 11.87
CA TYR A 120 -22.63 -4.15 13.05
C TYR A 120 -22.61 -5.65 12.72
N LEU A 121 -23.06 -6.04 11.52
CA LEU A 121 -23.00 -7.42 11.06
C LEU A 121 -21.69 -7.77 10.34
N VAL A 122 -20.87 -6.79 9.90
CA VAL A 122 -19.61 -7.04 9.17
C VAL A 122 -18.67 -8.00 9.92
N PRO A 123 -18.46 -7.87 11.25
CA PRO A 123 -17.57 -8.77 11.99
C PRO A 123 -17.90 -10.26 11.89
N LEU A 124 -19.17 -10.63 11.68
CA LEU A 124 -19.57 -12.03 11.47
C LEU A 124 -18.97 -12.64 10.19
N GLY A 125 -18.69 -11.82 9.18
CA GLY A 125 -18.10 -12.25 7.91
C GLY A 125 -16.59 -12.07 7.83
N MET A 126 -15.95 -11.53 8.87
CA MET A 126 -14.51 -11.28 8.85
C MET A 126 -13.73 -12.55 9.19
N TYR A 127 -12.72 -12.84 8.39
CA TYR A 127 -11.80 -13.96 8.64
C TYR A 127 -10.36 -13.44 8.63
N SER A 128 -9.61 -13.81 9.67
CA SER A 128 -8.19 -13.52 9.80
C SER A 128 -7.45 -14.75 10.32
N PRO A 129 -6.37 -15.18 9.65
CA PRO A 129 -5.46 -16.19 10.22
C PRO A 129 -4.86 -15.78 11.57
N CYS A 130 -4.78 -14.47 11.85
CA CYS A 130 -4.21 -13.91 13.07
C CYS A 130 -5.22 -13.72 14.22
N ILE A 131 -6.49 -14.10 14.03
CA ILE A 131 -7.41 -14.32 15.14
C ILE A 131 -7.27 -15.79 15.55
N LYS A 132 -6.54 -16.04 16.65
CA LYS A 132 -6.12 -17.39 17.03
C LYS A 132 -6.08 -17.58 18.54
N GLU A 133 -6.44 -18.78 18.99
CA GLU A 133 -6.36 -19.16 20.39
C GLU A 133 -4.93 -19.06 20.96
N THR A 134 -4.84 -18.79 22.26
CA THR A 134 -3.56 -18.75 22.97
C THR A 134 -2.80 -20.08 22.82
N GLY A 135 -1.49 -19.99 22.57
CA GLY A 135 -0.63 -21.16 22.39
C GLY A 135 -0.82 -21.93 21.07
N LYS A 136 -1.69 -21.50 20.15
CA LYS A 136 -1.85 -22.12 18.82
C LYS A 136 -0.98 -21.50 17.73
N LEU A 137 -0.24 -20.43 18.03
CA LEU A 137 0.72 -19.86 17.09
C LEU A 137 1.92 -20.82 16.93
N GLY A 138 2.24 -21.17 15.69
CA GLY A 138 3.42 -21.99 15.38
C GLY A 138 4.73 -21.22 15.53
N PRO A 139 5.89 -21.85 15.27
CA PRO A 139 7.17 -21.14 15.23
C PRO A 139 7.17 -20.05 14.15
N ALA A 140 8.03 -19.05 14.32
CA ALA A 140 8.20 -18.00 13.32
C ALA A 140 8.67 -18.58 11.98
N PRO A 141 8.15 -18.12 10.83
CA PRO A 141 8.65 -18.55 9.53
C PRO A 141 10.12 -18.19 9.38
N ARG A 142 10.92 -19.15 8.92
CA ARG A 142 12.34 -18.95 8.63
C ARG A 142 12.53 -17.91 7.54
N LEU A 143 13.60 -17.12 7.63
CA LEU A 143 13.88 -16.07 6.66
C LEU A 143 14.90 -16.52 5.61
N ILE A 144 14.52 -16.44 4.35
CA ILE A 144 15.39 -16.65 3.19
C ILE A 144 15.67 -15.29 2.54
N GLY A 145 16.95 -14.93 2.41
CA GLY A 145 17.35 -13.66 1.80
C GLY A 145 17.16 -13.67 0.28
N HIS A 146 16.17 -12.94 -0.23
CA HIS A 146 15.88 -12.82 -1.66
C HIS A 146 17.02 -12.08 -2.36
N ARG A 147 17.75 -12.73 -3.25
CA ARG A 147 18.98 -12.19 -3.89
C ARG A 147 19.99 -11.67 -2.86
N GLY A 148 20.03 -12.30 -1.68
CA GLY A 148 20.72 -11.84 -0.48
C GLY A 148 19.87 -10.86 0.35
N ALA A 149 20.37 -9.66 0.59
CA ALA A 149 19.70 -8.60 1.34
C ALA A 149 19.66 -7.29 0.52
N PRO A 150 18.81 -7.20 -0.52
CA PRO A 150 18.81 -6.10 -1.47
C PRO A 150 18.39 -4.75 -0.88
N MET A 151 17.78 -4.74 0.32
CA MET A 151 17.55 -3.50 1.07
C MET A 151 18.76 -3.06 1.92
N LEU A 152 19.87 -3.78 1.88
CA LEU A 152 21.12 -3.44 2.59
C LEU A 152 22.34 -3.36 1.67
N ALA A 153 22.29 -4.00 0.50
CA ALA A 153 23.39 -4.10 -0.44
C ALA A 153 22.87 -4.35 -1.86
N PRO A 154 23.69 -4.18 -2.91
CA PRO A 154 23.27 -4.44 -4.30
C PRO A 154 22.87 -5.91 -4.50
N GLU A 155 21.67 -6.17 -5.04
CA GLU A 155 21.15 -7.54 -5.21
C GLU A 155 22.09 -8.48 -5.99
N ASN A 156 22.06 -9.79 -5.67
CA ASN A 156 22.89 -10.81 -6.32
C ASN A 156 24.41 -10.46 -6.33
N THR A 157 24.91 -9.90 -5.23
CA THR A 157 26.34 -9.65 -5.00
C THR A 157 26.83 -10.35 -3.73
N LEU A 158 28.14 -10.60 -3.60
CA LEU A 158 28.71 -11.21 -2.40
C LEU A 158 28.37 -10.41 -1.14
N MET A 159 28.41 -9.08 -1.21
CA MET A 159 28.00 -8.21 -0.10
C MET A 159 26.53 -8.43 0.29
N SER A 160 25.62 -8.62 -0.67
CA SER A 160 24.21 -8.89 -0.40
C SER A 160 24.00 -10.19 0.36
N PHE A 161 24.70 -11.25 -0.04
CA PHE A 161 24.60 -12.55 0.65
C PHE A 161 25.21 -12.50 2.05
N GLU A 162 26.37 -11.87 2.21
CA GLU A 162 26.97 -11.67 3.53
C GLU A 162 26.06 -10.85 4.45
N LYS A 163 25.43 -9.78 3.94
CA LYS A 163 24.46 -9.00 4.70
C LYS A 163 23.21 -9.80 5.09
N ALA A 164 22.75 -10.72 4.24
CA ALA A 164 21.65 -11.62 4.59
C ALA A 164 22.04 -12.59 5.72
N VAL A 165 23.26 -13.12 5.69
CA VAL A 165 23.81 -13.96 6.77
C VAL A 165 23.96 -13.16 8.07
N GLU A 166 24.55 -11.96 8.00
CA GLU A 166 24.72 -11.03 9.14
C GLU A 166 23.37 -10.66 9.78
N ALA A 167 22.32 -10.50 8.98
CA ALA A 167 20.97 -10.18 9.43
C ALA A 167 20.18 -11.39 9.96
N GLY A 168 20.83 -12.56 10.12
CA GLY A 168 20.22 -13.75 10.71
C GLY A 168 19.43 -14.62 9.73
N GLY A 169 19.62 -14.46 8.41
CA GLY A 169 18.98 -15.33 7.43
C GLY A 169 19.34 -16.80 7.60
N GLU A 170 18.36 -17.69 7.42
CA GLU A 170 18.52 -19.14 7.51
C GLU A 170 18.71 -19.80 6.14
N GLY A 171 18.32 -19.09 5.09
CA GLY A 171 18.62 -19.45 3.71
C GLY A 171 18.97 -18.24 2.86
N LEU A 172 19.55 -18.51 1.71
CA LEU A 172 19.87 -17.52 0.69
C LEU A 172 19.18 -17.92 -0.60
N GLU A 173 18.57 -16.96 -1.27
CA GLU A 173 17.96 -17.14 -2.57
C GLU A 173 18.69 -16.32 -3.64
N THR A 174 18.76 -16.83 -4.87
CA THR A 174 19.39 -16.15 -6.00
C THR A 174 18.83 -16.62 -7.35
N ASP A 175 19.29 -15.99 -8.43
CA ASP A 175 18.93 -16.29 -9.80
C ASP A 175 20.17 -16.68 -10.59
N VAL A 176 20.17 -17.86 -11.21
CA VAL A 176 21.31 -18.43 -11.92
C VAL A 176 21.05 -18.46 -13.41
N THR A 177 22.05 -18.10 -14.20
CA THR A 177 22.15 -18.39 -15.63
C THR A 177 23.60 -18.79 -15.96
N ILE A 178 23.91 -19.07 -17.22
CA ILE A 178 25.24 -19.53 -17.65
C ILE A 178 25.82 -18.58 -18.68
N SER A 179 27.11 -18.24 -18.53
CA SER A 179 27.85 -17.41 -19.48
C SER A 179 28.08 -18.15 -20.81
N TYR A 180 28.47 -17.41 -21.84
CA TYR A 180 28.67 -17.94 -23.19
C TYR A 180 29.73 -19.05 -23.25
N ASP A 181 30.70 -18.99 -22.34
CA ASP A 181 31.80 -19.94 -22.14
C ASP A 181 31.56 -20.96 -21.01
N GLY A 182 30.34 -21.04 -20.47
CA GLY A 182 29.90 -22.17 -19.65
C GLY A 182 30.05 -22.00 -18.14
N ILE A 183 30.24 -20.79 -17.63
CA ILE A 183 30.36 -20.52 -16.19
C ILE A 183 28.99 -20.09 -15.64
N PRO A 184 28.39 -20.84 -14.69
CA PRO A 184 27.19 -20.40 -14.02
C PRO A 184 27.44 -19.14 -13.16
N PHE A 185 26.59 -18.13 -13.32
CA PHE A 185 26.70 -16.85 -12.64
C PHE A 185 25.34 -16.28 -12.23
N LEU A 186 25.36 -15.26 -11.38
CA LEU A 186 24.16 -14.72 -10.76
C LEU A 186 23.60 -13.53 -11.52
N MET A 187 22.36 -13.64 -11.99
CA MET A 187 21.64 -12.55 -12.66
C MET A 187 20.14 -12.81 -12.70
N HIS A 188 19.36 -11.85 -12.19
CA HIS A 188 17.88 -11.93 -12.19
C HIS A 188 17.26 -11.53 -13.54
N ASP A 189 17.82 -10.50 -14.17
CA ASP A 189 17.23 -9.95 -15.39
C ASP A 189 17.71 -10.76 -16.60
N SER A 190 16.96 -10.69 -17.72
CA SER A 190 17.45 -11.27 -18.98
C SER A 190 18.67 -10.52 -19.51
N ASN A 191 18.87 -9.25 -19.17
CA ASN A 191 20.00 -8.44 -19.63
C ASN A 191 20.67 -7.72 -18.46
N LEU A 192 21.84 -7.15 -18.72
CA LEU A 192 22.73 -6.58 -17.70
C LEU A 192 22.46 -5.10 -17.40
N LYS A 193 21.43 -4.47 -18.00
CA LYS A 193 21.29 -3.00 -18.00
C LYS A 193 20.94 -2.38 -16.65
N ARG A 194 20.13 -3.06 -15.84
CA ARG A 194 19.59 -2.48 -14.59
C ARG A 194 20.61 -2.51 -13.47
N THR A 195 21.33 -3.61 -13.35
CA THR A 195 22.17 -3.93 -12.20
C THR A 195 23.67 -3.89 -12.51
N THR A 196 24.07 -3.42 -13.69
CA THR A 196 25.49 -3.26 -14.03
C THR A 196 25.76 -2.01 -14.87
N ASN A 197 27.04 -1.70 -15.10
CA ASN A 197 27.49 -0.66 -16.02
C ASN A 197 27.68 -1.14 -17.47
N VAL A 198 27.00 -2.20 -17.93
CA VAL A 198 27.15 -2.75 -19.30
C VAL A 198 26.98 -1.71 -20.42
N ARG A 199 26.19 -0.64 -20.20
CA ARG A 199 26.02 0.43 -21.20
C ARG A 199 27.28 1.27 -21.39
N GLU A 200 28.12 1.37 -20.36
CA GLU A 200 29.40 2.06 -20.39
C GLU A 200 30.47 1.15 -21.01
N VAL A 201 30.53 -0.13 -20.61
CA VAL A 201 31.59 -1.07 -21.01
C VAL A 201 31.33 -1.70 -22.39
N PHE A 202 30.08 -2.09 -22.69
CA PHE A 202 29.67 -2.77 -23.92
C PHE A 202 28.40 -2.13 -24.54
N PRO A 203 28.45 -0.85 -24.97
CA PRO A 203 27.26 -0.09 -25.39
C PRO A 203 26.44 -0.81 -26.47
N ASN A 204 27.11 -1.34 -27.50
CA ASN A 204 26.49 -2.01 -28.65
C ASN A 204 25.89 -3.39 -28.31
N ARG A 205 26.24 -3.98 -27.17
CA ARG A 205 25.77 -5.30 -26.74
C ARG A 205 24.87 -5.25 -25.50
N SER A 206 24.64 -4.07 -24.94
CA SER A 206 23.87 -3.90 -23.69
C SER A 206 22.45 -4.47 -23.75
N HIS A 207 21.87 -4.65 -24.94
CA HIS A 207 20.53 -5.23 -25.16
C HIS A 207 20.52 -6.74 -25.28
N LEU A 208 21.68 -7.38 -25.42
CA LEU A 208 21.78 -8.84 -25.49
C LEU A 208 21.41 -9.47 -24.15
N ASP A 209 21.05 -10.75 -24.21
CA ASP A 209 20.86 -11.55 -23.02
C ASP A 209 22.15 -11.65 -22.22
N ALA A 210 22.06 -11.67 -20.89
CA ALA A 210 23.20 -11.73 -19.97
C ALA A 210 24.06 -12.98 -20.22
N SER A 211 23.45 -14.09 -20.65
CA SER A 211 24.16 -15.33 -21.02
C SER A 211 25.00 -15.21 -22.30
N MET A 212 24.81 -14.17 -23.11
CA MET A 212 25.55 -13.97 -24.36
C MET A 212 26.90 -13.25 -24.16
N PHE A 213 27.39 -13.20 -22.92
CA PHE A 213 28.69 -12.66 -22.55
C PHE A 213 29.57 -13.77 -21.98
N THR A 214 30.86 -13.73 -22.28
CA THR A 214 31.83 -14.65 -21.66
C THR A 214 32.06 -14.27 -20.20
N TRP A 215 32.58 -15.19 -19.38
CA TRP A 215 32.88 -14.93 -17.98
C TRP A 215 33.87 -13.77 -17.83
N THR A 216 34.91 -13.73 -18.66
CA THR A 216 35.90 -12.65 -18.69
C THR A 216 35.27 -11.28 -19.01
N GLU A 217 34.24 -11.24 -19.85
CA GLU A 217 33.49 -10.00 -20.11
C GLU A 217 32.62 -9.60 -18.92
N LEU A 218 31.92 -10.55 -18.31
CA LEU A 218 31.07 -10.32 -17.13
C LEU A 218 31.89 -9.80 -15.94
N GLN A 219 33.10 -10.30 -15.75
CA GLN A 219 34.01 -9.85 -14.68
C GLN A 219 34.47 -8.39 -14.83
N GLN A 220 34.39 -7.80 -16.02
CA GLN A 220 34.71 -6.37 -16.23
C GLN A 220 33.60 -5.44 -15.76
N LEU A 221 32.41 -5.98 -15.50
CA LEU A 221 31.25 -5.18 -15.12
C LEU A 221 31.23 -4.88 -13.61
N ASN A 222 30.87 -3.66 -13.30
CA ASN A 222 30.53 -3.24 -11.95
C ASN A 222 29.05 -3.52 -11.69
N ALA A 223 28.75 -4.30 -10.66
CA ALA A 223 27.40 -4.69 -10.25
C ALA A 223 26.88 -3.94 -9.00
N GLY A 224 27.57 -2.87 -8.59
CA GLY A 224 27.35 -2.17 -7.33
C GLY A 224 26.97 -0.69 -7.44
N LYS A 225 27.62 0.04 -8.35
CA LYS A 225 27.45 1.49 -8.58
C LYS A 225 25.98 1.90 -8.79
N TRP A 226 25.21 1.06 -9.49
CA TRP A 226 23.80 1.32 -9.77
C TRP A 226 23.00 1.50 -8.47
N PHE A 227 23.23 0.66 -7.47
CA PHE A 227 22.48 0.62 -6.21
C PHE A 227 22.52 1.96 -5.46
N LEU A 228 23.70 2.61 -5.43
CA LEU A 228 23.85 3.93 -4.79
C LEU A 228 23.30 5.06 -5.66
N SER A 229 23.39 4.93 -6.98
CA SER A 229 22.95 5.97 -7.93
C SER A 229 21.43 6.03 -8.10
N THR A 230 20.77 4.88 -8.16
CA THR A 230 19.31 4.78 -8.36
C THR A 230 18.55 4.68 -7.04
N ASP A 231 19.23 4.27 -5.97
CA ASP A 231 18.68 4.07 -4.62
C ASP A 231 17.29 3.40 -4.60
N PRO A 232 17.19 2.14 -5.12
CA PRO A 232 15.90 1.50 -5.39
C PRO A 232 15.01 1.32 -4.15
N PHE A 233 15.62 1.36 -2.95
CA PHE A 233 14.92 1.18 -1.68
C PHE A 233 14.99 2.41 -0.76
N GLY A 234 15.60 3.51 -1.18
CA GLY A 234 15.76 4.70 -0.33
C GLY A 234 16.67 4.47 0.87
N VAL A 235 17.71 3.65 0.71
CA VAL A 235 18.62 3.19 1.78
C VAL A 235 20.06 3.62 1.57
N ALA A 236 20.42 4.19 0.41
CA ALA A 236 21.81 4.58 0.13
C ALA A 236 22.38 5.55 1.17
N TRP A 237 21.54 6.43 1.74
CA TRP A 237 21.91 7.40 2.76
C TRP A 237 22.19 6.78 4.14
N SER A 238 21.69 5.58 4.43
CA SER A 238 21.84 4.94 5.73
C SER A 238 23.14 4.13 5.86
N LEU A 239 23.84 3.91 4.75
CA LEU A 239 25.10 3.18 4.70
C LEU A 239 26.25 4.02 5.24
N SER A 240 27.11 3.40 6.06
CA SER A 240 28.37 4.02 6.46
C SER A 240 29.28 4.24 5.25
N ARG A 241 30.26 5.16 5.35
CA ARG A 241 31.22 5.43 4.25
C ARG A 241 31.93 4.16 3.75
N GLY A 242 32.30 3.26 4.67
CA GLY A 242 32.92 1.98 4.34
C GLY A 242 31.96 1.03 3.61
N GLU A 243 30.71 0.94 4.06
CA GLU A 243 29.67 0.14 3.40
C GLU A 243 29.30 0.69 2.03
N SER A 244 29.20 2.01 1.87
CA SER A 244 28.98 2.66 0.58
C SER A 244 30.11 2.36 -0.39
N HIS A 245 31.38 2.46 0.03
CA HIS A 245 32.51 2.10 -0.82
C HIS A 245 32.47 0.62 -1.23
N ARG A 246 32.15 -0.26 -0.28
CA ARG A 246 32.03 -1.69 -0.55
C ARG A 246 30.87 -2.02 -1.49
N ALA A 247 29.71 -1.41 -1.28
CA ALA A 247 28.52 -1.55 -2.14
C ALA A 247 28.80 -1.03 -3.55
N TRP A 248 29.54 0.07 -3.68
CA TRP A 248 29.97 0.59 -4.97
C TRP A 248 30.89 -0.38 -5.71
N ASN A 249 31.82 -1.02 -4.99
CA ASN A 249 32.83 -1.92 -5.56
C ASN A 249 32.38 -3.39 -5.53
N GLN A 250 31.25 -3.70 -6.17
CA GLN A 250 30.79 -5.08 -6.35
C GLN A 250 30.93 -5.51 -7.82
N SER A 251 31.15 -6.80 -8.05
CA SER A 251 31.20 -7.47 -9.35
C SER A 251 30.07 -8.50 -9.47
N VAL A 252 29.79 -8.96 -10.69
CA VAL A 252 28.87 -10.08 -10.94
C VAL A 252 29.48 -11.36 -10.35
N PRO A 253 28.82 -12.04 -9.39
CA PRO A 253 29.36 -13.26 -8.79
C PRO A 253 29.13 -14.50 -9.66
N SER A 254 30.03 -15.48 -9.55
CA SER A 254 29.76 -16.83 -10.04
C SER A 254 28.87 -17.59 -9.05
N LEU A 255 28.23 -18.66 -9.52
CA LEU A 255 27.48 -19.57 -8.66
C LEU A 255 28.38 -20.19 -7.58
N ALA A 256 29.61 -20.56 -7.93
CA ALA A 256 30.58 -21.15 -7.01
C ALA A 256 30.84 -20.22 -5.80
N GLN A 257 31.11 -18.94 -6.03
CA GLN A 257 31.37 -17.96 -4.96
C GLN A 257 30.17 -17.81 -4.01
N PHE A 258 28.96 -17.86 -4.55
CA PHE A 258 27.75 -17.82 -3.73
C PHE A 258 27.55 -19.09 -2.89
N LEU A 259 27.76 -20.26 -3.49
CA LEU A 259 27.68 -21.54 -2.79
C LEU A 259 28.72 -21.64 -1.67
N GLU A 260 29.93 -21.13 -1.88
CA GLU A 260 30.97 -21.06 -0.84
C GLU A 260 30.54 -20.21 0.36
N ILE A 261 29.89 -19.05 0.13
CA ILE A 261 29.33 -18.23 1.21
C ILE A 261 28.28 -19.03 1.98
N ALA A 262 27.36 -19.68 1.27
CA ALA A 262 26.28 -20.46 1.88
C ALA A 262 26.82 -21.67 2.68
N ALA A 263 27.78 -22.41 2.12
CA ALA A 263 28.42 -23.55 2.75
C ALA A 263 29.16 -23.13 4.04
N ARG A 264 30.00 -22.07 3.94
CA ARG A 264 30.75 -21.54 5.10
C ARG A 264 29.83 -21.08 6.23
N SER A 265 28.69 -20.51 5.89
CA SER A 265 27.69 -20.01 6.85
C SER A 265 26.61 -21.05 7.21
N ARG A 266 26.72 -22.27 6.68
CA ARG A 266 25.77 -23.39 6.85
C ARG A 266 24.32 -23.02 6.54
N LYS A 267 24.10 -22.20 5.51
CA LYS A 267 22.76 -21.75 5.09
C LYS A 267 22.21 -22.64 3.99
N LYS A 268 20.88 -22.76 3.94
CA LYS A 268 20.22 -23.38 2.80
C LYS A 268 20.29 -22.46 1.58
N VAL A 269 20.29 -23.05 0.39
CA VAL A 269 20.29 -22.31 -0.87
C VAL A 269 19.03 -22.63 -1.65
N LEU A 270 18.35 -21.61 -2.15
CA LEU A 270 17.26 -21.71 -3.11
C LEU A 270 17.69 -20.92 -4.35
N PHE A 271 17.41 -21.39 -5.55
CA PHE A 271 17.63 -20.55 -6.74
C PHE A 271 16.70 -20.90 -7.88
N ASP A 272 16.38 -19.86 -8.66
CA ASP A 272 15.84 -20.03 -10.01
C ASP A 272 16.99 -20.30 -10.98
N LEU A 273 16.83 -21.31 -11.85
CA LEU A 273 17.78 -21.60 -12.92
C LEU A 273 17.16 -21.26 -14.27
N ARG A 274 17.72 -20.26 -14.94
CA ARG A 274 17.22 -19.79 -16.24
C ARG A 274 17.95 -20.52 -17.37
N ARG A 275 17.17 -21.08 -18.28
CA ARG A 275 17.69 -21.65 -19.53
C ARG A 275 18.26 -20.52 -20.42
N PRO A 276 19.51 -20.63 -20.90
CA PRO A 276 20.05 -19.71 -21.90
C PRO A 276 19.24 -19.72 -23.22
N PRO A 277 19.26 -18.64 -24.02
CA PRO A 277 18.47 -18.53 -25.23
C PRO A 277 18.89 -19.55 -26.30
N TYR A 278 18.03 -19.73 -27.31
CA TYR A 278 18.31 -20.60 -28.44
C TYR A 278 19.62 -20.20 -29.16
N GLY A 279 20.43 -21.20 -29.51
CA GLY A 279 21.75 -21.00 -30.14
C GLY A 279 22.90 -20.81 -29.13
N HIS A 280 22.62 -20.68 -27.83
CA HIS A 280 23.65 -20.68 -26.80
C HIS A 280 24.31 -22.07 -26.68
N PRO A 281 25.66 -22.17 -26.59
CA PRO A 281 26.37 -23.45 -26.55
C PRO A 281 25.93 -24.40 -25.42
N PHE A 282 25.51 -23.82 -24.28
CA PHE A 282 25.06 -24.56 -23.09
C PHE A 282 23.54 -24.62 -22.92
N SER A 283 22.75 -24.22 -23.92
CA SER A 283 21.27 -24.19 -23.82
C SER A 283 20.63 -25.56 -23.49
N GLN A 284 21.30 -26.66 -23.82
CA GLN A 284 20.85 -28.03 -23.53
C GLN A 284 21.57 -28.68 -22.35
N SER A 285 22.74 -28.18 -21.95
CA SER A 285 23.56 -28.76 -20.87
C SER A 285 23.55 -27.94 -19.59
N TYR A 286 22.81 -26.83 -19.53
CA TYR A 286 22.84 -25.88 -18.42
C TYR A 286 22.50 -26.50 -17.05
N ILE A 287 21.57 -27.46 -17.00
CA ILE A 287 21.26 -28.20 -15.78
C ILE A 287 22.49 -28.98 -15.31
N ASN A 288 23.10 -29.77 -16.19
CA ASN A 288 24.28 -30.57 -15.85
C ASN A 288 25.47 -29.70 -15.43
N THR A 289 25.74 -28.61 -16.17
CA THR A 289 26.79 -27.65 -15.81
C THR A 289 26.55 -27.03 -14.44
N THR A 290 25.30 -26.71 -14.10
CA THR A 290 24.93 -26.17 -12.78
C THR A 290 25.12 -27.21 -11.67
N LEU A 291 24.68 -28.45 -11.90
CA LEU A 291 24.82 -29.55 -10.94
C LEU A 291 26.29 -29.83 -10.59
N GLN A 292 27.18 -29.83 -11.60
CA GLN A 292 28.61 -30.02 -11.37
C GLN A 292 29.19 -28.95 -10.43
N VAL A 293 28.77 -27.69 -10.58
CA VAL A 293 29.21 -26.61 -9.69
C VAL A 293 28.64 -26.78 -8.29
N VAL A 294 27.37 -27.19 -8.16
CA VAL A 294 26.73 -27.46 -6.87
C VAL A 294 27.48 -28.54 -6.10
N GLN A 295 27.68 -29.70 -6.72
CA GLN A 295 28.37 -30.85 -6.12
C GLN A 295 29.81 -30.54 -5.70
N ALA A 296 30.49 -29.64 -6.42
CA ALA A 296 31.86 -29.27 -6.13
C ALA A 296 32.02 -28.29 -4.96
N HIS A 297 31.02 -27.45 -4.66
CA HIS A 297 31.19 -26.31 -3.74
C HIS A 297 30.27 -26.35 -2.50
N MET A 298 29.26 -27.22 -2.46
CA MET A 298 28.32 -27.28 -1.35
C MET A 298 27.78 -28.70 -1.14
N ASN A 299 27.35 -29.00 0.10
CA ASN A 299 26.59 -30.21 0.37
C ASN A 299 25.19 -30.10 -0.27
N SER A 300 24.90 -30.99 -1.22
CA SER A 300 23.64 -31.01 -1.98
C SER A 300 22.39 -31.07 -1.11
N SER A 301 22.45 -31.69 0.07
CA SER A 301 21.34 -31.71 1.03
C SER A 301 20.92 -30.32 1.53
N GLN A 302 21.72 -29.27 1.36
CA GLN A 302 21.38 -27.90 1.72
C GLN A 302 20.75 -27.10 0.57
N VAL A 303 20.70 -27.68 -0.64
CA VAL A 303 20.21 -27.02 -1.85
C VAL A 303 18.75 -27.42 -2.10
N LEU A 304 17.91 -26.40 -2.18
CA LEU A 304 16.50 -26.45 -2.53
C LEU A 304 16.38 -26.30 -4.05
N TRP A 305 16.31 -27.43 -4.77
CA TRP A 305 16.26 -27.46 -6.23
C TRP A 305 14.86 -27.10 -6.72
N LEU A 306 14.71 -25.88 -7.23
CA LEU A 306 13.44 -25.33 -7.72
C LEU A 306 13.07 -25.71 -9.17
N PRO A 307 14.03 -25.81 -10.12
CA PRO A 307 13.70 -26.12 -11.51
C PRO A 307 12.92 -27.44 -11.64
N SER A 308 11.83 -27.40 -12.41
CA SER A 308 11.02 -28.59 -12.68
C SER A 308 11.53 -29.42 -13.86
N GLU A 309 12.36 -28.82 -14.71
CA GLU A 309 12.93 -29.46 -15.90
C GLU A 309 13.90 -30.58 -15.49
N ASP A 310 13.80 -31.72 -16.19
CA ASP A 310 14.65 -32.91 -16.00
C ASP A 310 14.75 -33.41 -14.55
N ARG A 311 13.69 -33.25 -13.75
CA ARG A 311 13.70 -33.58 -12.32
C ARG A 311 14.09 -35.03 -12.02
N ASP A 312 13.61 -35.98 -12.82
CA ASP A 312 13.95 -37.40 -12.67
C ASP A 312 15.45 -37.64 -12.90
N LEU A 313 16.05 -36.95 -13.87
CA LEU A 313 17.47 -37.00 -14.14
C LEU A 313 18.25 -36.36 -12.98
N VAL A 314 17.87 -35.16 -12.55
CA VAL A 314 18.51 -34.45 -11.43
C VAL A 314 18.50 -35.33 -10.18
N HIS A 315 17.37 -35.94 -9.85
CA HIS A 315 17.26 -36.82 -8.69
C HIS A 315 18.09 -38.10 -8.84
N SER A 316 18.22 -38.64 -10.05
CA SER A 316 19.07 -39.80 -10.32
C SER A 316 20.57 -39.50 -10.16
N VAL A 317 20.99 -38.28 -10.53
CA VAL A 317 22.38 -37.83 -10.47
C VAL A 317 22.76 -37.38 -9.06
N ASP A 318 21.85 -36.72 -8.36
CA ASP A 318 22.06 -36.21 -7.01
C ASP A 318 20.78 -36.35 -6.17
N PRO A 319 20.61 -37.50 -5.48
CA PRO A 319 19.43 -37.76 -4.67
C PRO A 319 19.37 -36.93 -3.38
N GLU A 320 20.47 -36.29 -2.97
CA GLU A 320 20.50 -35.46 -1.76
C GLU A 320 19.86 -34.08 -1.99
N LEU A 321 19.80 -33.60 -3.24
CA LEU A 321 19.13 -32.34 -3.57
C LEU A 321 17.66 -32.36 -3.12
N GLN A 322 17.26 -31.34 -2.36
CA GLN A 322 15.88 -31.21 -1.90
C GLN A 322 15.00 -30.69 -3.03
N GLN A 323 14.17 -31.56 -3.60
CA GLN A 323 13.28 -31.19 -4.70
C GLN A 323 12.18 -30.24 -4.20
N THR A 324 12.05 -29.09 -4.85
CA THR A 324 11.03 -28.06 -4.55
C THR A 324 10.23 -27.69 -5.79
N SER A 325 9.02 -27.15 -5.61
CA SER A 325 8.14 -26.78 -6.72
C SER A 325 7.75 -25.30 -6.68
N GLY A 326 7.91 -24.62 -7.82
CA GLY A 326 7.39 -23.27 -8.06
C GLY A 326 5.89 -23.21 -8.38
N GLN A 327 5.21 -24.36 -8.39
CA GLN A 327 3.80 -24.48 -8.76
C GLN A 327 3.02 -25.30 -7.72
N LYS A 328 1.73 -24.99 -7.59
CA LYS A 328 0.82 -25.80 -6.78
C LYS A 328 0.58 -27.14 -7.47
N GLY A 329 0.51 -28.20 -6.68
CA GLY A 329 0.14 -29.53 -7.14
C GLY A 329 -0.80 -30.22 -6.17
N SER A 330 -1.39 -31.32 -6.62
CA SER A 330 -2.08 -32.25 -5.71
C SER A 330 -1.05 -32.92 -4.78
N ILE A 331 -1.47 -33.34 -3.58
CA ILE A 331 -0.55 -34.02 -2.64
C ILE A 331 0.08 -35.26 -3.30
N GLN A 332 -0.72 -36.04 -4.04
CA GLN A 332 -0.27 -37.26 -4.72
C GLN A 332 0.82 -36.96 -5.76
N GLU A 333 0.61 -35.91 -6.56
CA GLU A 333 1.59 -35.47 -7.57
C GLU A 333 2.87 -34.95 -6.93
N LEU A 334 2.77 -34.13 -5.89
CA LEU A 334 3.93 -33.59 -5.18
C LEU A 334 4.75 -34.70 -4.52
N GLN A 335 4.09 -35.68 -3.89
CA GLN A 335 4.76 -36.84 -3.28
C GLN A 335 5.41 -37.74 -4.34
N LYS A 336 4.72 -38.00 -5.47
CA LYS A 336 5.28 -38.75 -6.59
C LYS A 336 6.58 -38.12 -7.12
N ASN A 337 6.62 -36.79 -7.16
CA ASN A 337 7.77 -36.03 -7.62
C ASN A 337 8.78 -35.71 -6.50
N HIS A 338 8.65 -36.35 -5.33
CA HIS A 338 9.53 -36.19 -4.16
C HIS A 338 9.67 -34.73 -3.69
N ILE A 339 8.63 -33.90 -3.87
CA ILE A 339 8.66 -32.48 -3.51
C ILE A 339 8.54 -32.31 -2.00
N LEU A 340 9.55 -31.68 -1.39
CA LEU A 340 9.62 -31.41 0.05
C LEU A 340 9.18 -29.98 0.41
N MET A 341 9.20 -29.08 -0.56
CA MET A 341 8.85 -27.67 -0.36
C MET A 341 8.16 -27.06 -1.58
N LEU A 342 7.12 -26.27 -1.33
CA LEU A 342 6.52 -25.37 -2.31
C LEU A 342 7.12 -23.97 -2.16
N ASN A 343 7.67 -23.41 -3.22
CA ASN A 343 8.10 -22.02 -3.30
C ASN A 343 7.08 -21.23 -4.12
N LEU A 344 6.21 -20.45 -3.46
CA LEU A 344 5.06 -19.82 -4.13
C LEU A 344 4.94 -18.34 -3.80
N HIS A 345 4.36 -17.57 -4.71
CA HIS A 345 4.02 -16.19 -4.43
C HIS A 345 3.09 -16.11 -3.20
N TYR A 346 3.31 -15.16 -2.29
CA TYR A 346 2.61 -15.08 -0.99
C TYR A 346 1.08 -15.06 -1.10
N SER A 347 0.54 -14.53 -2.20
CA SER A 347 -0.91 -14.48 -2.44
C SER A 347 -1.50 -15.76 -3.04
N SER A 348 -0.69 -16.80 -3.19
CA SER A 348 -1.11 -18.04 -3.82
C SER A 348 -1.83 -18.96 -2.85
N LEU A 349 -1.41 -19.09 -1.59
CA LEU A 349 -1.95 -20.11 -0.68
C LEU A 349 -2.87 -19.52 0.40
N SER A 350 -3.95 -20.23 0.72
CA SER A 350 -4.74 -19.98 1.92
C SER A 350 -4.18 -20.72 3.12
N GLN A 351 -4.55 -20.30 4.34
CA GLN A 351 -4.17 -21.00 5.59
C GLN A 351 -4.54 -22.49 5.55
N GLN A 352 -5.74 -22.83 5.06
CA GLN A 352 -6.19 -24.22 4.95
C GLN A 352 -5.30 -25.05 4.01
N GLN A 353 -4.81 -24.44 2.91
CA GLN A 353 -3.90 -25.10 1.98
C GLN A 353 -2.52 -25.31 2.60
N ILE A 354 -2.00 -24.32 3.33
CA ILE A 354 -0.72 -24.43 4.04
C ILE A 354 -0.79 -25.59 5.05
N SER A 355 -1.82 -25.61 5.91
CA SER A 355 -2.01 -26.70 6.88
C SER A 355 -2.16 -28.07 6.20
N LYS A 356 -2.81 -28.11 5.02
CA LYS A 356 -3.01 -29.34 4.25
C LYS A 356 -1.71 -29.90 3.65
N TYR A 357 -0.77 -29.04 3.24
CA TYR A 357 0.54 -29.49 2.78
C TYR A 357 1.44 -29.88 3.96
N GLU A 358 1.37 -29.13 5.06
CA GLU A 358 2.13 -29.42 6.27
C GLU A 358 1.77 -30.78 6.88
N SER A 359 0.50 -31.20 6.82
CA SER A 359 0.07 -32.50 7.37
C SER A 359 0.72 -33.72 6.70
N VAL A 360 1.34 -33.54 5.53
CA VAL A 360 2.10 -34.57 4.80
C VAL A 360 3.58 -34.20 4.67
N ASN A 361 4.09 -33.36 5.57
CA ASN A 361 5.49 -32.89 5.62
C ASN A 361 5.97 -32.12 4.38
N ILE A 362 5.05 -31.54 3.60
CA ILE A 362 5.42 -30.62 2.51
C ILE A 362 5.43 -29.20 3.07
N SER A 363 6.63 -28.62 3.17
CA SER A 363 6.80 -27.26 3.68
C SER A 363 6.43 -26.20 2.65
N THR A 364 6.13 -24.99 3.10
CA THR A 364 5.78 -23.86 2.24
C THR A 364 6.73 -22.69 2.47
N ASN A 365 7.25 -22.15 1.37
CA ASN A 365 8.00 -20.91 1.29
C ASN A 365 7.20 -19.88 0.51
N LEU A 366 6.98 -18.70 1.09
CA LEU A 366 6.22 -17.61 0.46
C LEU A 366 7.14 -16.46 0.05
N TYR A 367 7.05 -16.04 -1.22
CA TYR A 367 7.88 -14.95 -1.77
C TYR A 367 7.06 -13.86 -2.48
N VAL A 368 7.52 -12.61 -2.61
CA VAL A 368 8.55 -11.98 -1.78
C VAL A 368 7.85 -11.20 -0.66
N VAL A 369 8.09 -11.57 0.59
CA VAL A 369 7.40 -10.97 1.75
C VAL A 369 8.27 -9.88 2.36
N ASN A 370 7.93 -8.61 2.15
CA ASN A 370 8.79 -7.48 2.58
C ASN A 370 8.22 -6.65 3.75
N ARG A 371 6.92 -6.81 4.07
CA ARG A 371 6.24 -5.97 5.05
C ARG A 371 5.99 -6.73 6.37
N PRO A 372 6.17 -6.09 7.54
CA PRO A 372 5.91 -6.71 8.84
C PRO A 372 4.51 -7.32 8.99
N TRP A 373 3.47 -6.63 8.51
CA TRP A 373 2.09 -7.14 8.56
C TRP A 373 1.90 -8.39 7.69
N LEU A 374 2.57 -8.45 6.54
CA LEU A 374 2.47 -9.60 5.62
C LEU A 374 3.26 -10.80 6.16
N TYR A 375 4.42 -10.55 6.79
CA TYR A 375 5.15 -11.58 7.54
C TYR A 375 4.32 -12.13 8.69
N SER A 376 3.65 -11.25 9.44
CA SER A 376 2.73 -11.63 10.51
C SER A 376 1.60 -12.52 9.99
N LEU A 377 0.99 -12.14 8.86
CA LEU A 377 -0.06 -12.92 8.22
C LEU A 377 0.45 -14.31 7.78
N ALA A 378 1.64 -14.38 7.16
CA ALA A 378 2.27 -15.64 6.78
C ALA A 378 2.56 -16.54 8.00
N TRP A 379 3.02 -15.95 9.10
CA TRP A 379 3.24 -16.63 10.37
C TRP A 379 1.94 -17.18 10.95
N CYS A 380 0.91 -16.35 11.07
CA CYS A 380 -0.40 -16.77 11.56
C CYS A 380 -1.01 -17.90 10.70
N ALA A 381 -0.82 -17.82 9.38
CA ALA A 381 -1.27 -18.82 8.42
C ALA A 381 -0.48 -20.15 8.48
N GLY A 382 0.66 -20.18 9.16
CA GLY A 382 1.48 -21.40 9.35
C GLY A 382 2.55 -21.64 8.28
N ALA A 383 2.97 -20.63 7.53
CA ALA A 383 4.05 -20.79 6.56
C ALA A 383 5.38 -21.13 7.26
N GLN A 384 6.16 -22.08 6.72
CA GLN A 384 7.40 -22.54 7.35
C GLN A 384 8.60 -21.64 7.02
N SER A 385 8.58 -20.95 5.89
CA SER A 385 9.57 -19.94 5.55
C SER A 385 9.00 -18.84 4.64
N VAL A 386 9.72 -17.73 4.58
CA VAL A 386 9.46 -16.66 3.62
C VAL A 386 10.76 -16.20 2.97
N THR A 387 10.68 -15.85 1.69
CA THR A 387 11.77 -15.18 0.97
C THR A 387 11.53 -13.67 1.00
N THR A 388 12.53 -12.88 1.39
CA THR A 388 12.38 -11.46 1.71
C THR A 388 13.57 -10.60 1.29
N ASN A 389 13.29 -9.37 0.86
CA ASN A 389 14.28 -8.31 0.68
C ASN A 389 14.65 -7.61 2.00
N SER A 390 13.77 -7.68 3.00
CA SER A 390 13.81 -6.89 4.24
C SER A 390 14.19 -7.72 5.47
N ILE A 391 15.11 -8.67 5.28
CA ILE A 391 15.50 -9.64 6.31
C ILE A 391 15.90 -9.00 7.65
N HIS A 392 16.54 -7.83 7.63
CA HIS A 392 16.94 -7.07 8.81
C HIS A 392 15.77 -6.41 9.58
N LEU A 393 14.61 -6.24 8.92
CA LEU A 393 13.38 -5.78 9.55
C LEU A 393 12.60 -6.96 10.11
N LEU A 394 12.44 -8.02 9.32
CA LEU A 394 11.61 -9.16 9.70
C LEU A 394 12.24 -10.01 10.80
N SER A 395 13.57 -10.12 10.85
CA SER A 395 14.30 -10.83 11.92
C SER A 395 14.08 -10.24 13.32
N LYS A 396 13.64 -8.98 13.41
CA LYS A 396 13.35 -8.31 14.67
C LYS A 396 11.92 -8.58 15.19
N ILE A 397 11.10 -9.27 14.40
CA ILE A 397 9.70 -9.53 14.73
C ILE A 397 9.61 -10.82 15.55
N ASN A 398 9.53 -10.67 16.87
CA ASN A 398 9.42 -11.81 17.80
C ASN A 398 7.98 -12.28 18.05
N LYS A 399 6.98 -11.53 17.55
CA LYS A 399 5.56 -11.88 17.57
C LYS A 399 4.85 -11.21 16.39
N PRO A 400 3.76 -11.79 15.85
CA PRO A 400 2.98 -11.14 14.81
C PRO A 400 2.54 -9.74 15.26
N VAL A 401 2.64 -8.75 14.37
CA VAL A 401 2.31 -7.34 14.63
C VAL A 401 0.84 -7.19 15.05
N VAL A 402 -0.02 -8.01 14.45
CA VAL A 402 -1.43 -8.15 14.83
C VAL A 402 -1.64 -9.62 15.14
N LEU A 403 -1.98 -9.90 16.40
CA LEU A 403 -2.39 -11.19 16.90
C LEU A 403 -3.42 -10.92 17.98
N MET A 404 -4.58 -11.55 17.87
CA MET A 404 -5.64 -11.43 18.87
C MET A 404 -6.31 -12.77 19.06
N THR A 405 -6.80 -13.02 20.25
CA THR A 405 -7.65 -14.17 20.54
C THR A 405 -9.07 -13.94 20.04
N PRO A 406 -9.85 -15.01 19.80
CA PRO A 406 -11.28 -14.88 19.49
C PRO A 406 -12.03 -14.07 20.56
N ASP A 407 -11.69 -14.24 21.84
CA ASP A 407 -12.30 -13.50 22.94
C ASP A 407 -11.96 -12.00 22.91
N GLU A 408 -10.70 -11.64 22.68
CA GLU A 408 -10.30 -10.24 22.52
C GLU A 408 -10.98 -9.59 21.31
N TYR A 409 -11.07 -10.32 20.20
CA TYR A 409 -11.77 -9.86 19.01
C TYR A 409 -13.26 -9.63 19.27
N ASN A 410 -13.94 -10.59 19.90
CA ASN A 410 -15.35 -10.50 20.27
C ASN A 410 -15.59 -9.35 21.26
N LEU A 411 -14.71 -9.17 22.25
CA LEU A 411 -14.79 -8.07 23.21
C LEU A 411 -14.66 -6.72 22.51
N MET A 412 -13.63 -6.56 21.66
CA MET A 412 -13.41 -5.34 20.88
C MET A 412 -14.64 -4.99 20.03
N TRP A 413 -15.19 -5.99 19.34
CA TRP A 413 -16.40 -5.83 18.54
C TRP A 413 -17.61 -5.41 19.40
N ILE A 414 -17.97 -6.21 20.40
CA ILE A 414 -19.14 -5.95 21.26
C ILE A 414 -19.05 -4.57 21.92
N VAL A 415 -17.88 -4.22 22.45
CA VAL A 415 -17.67 -2.91 23.08
C VAL A 415 -17.84 -1.77 22.07
N THR A 416 -17.26 -1.90 20.87
CA THR A 416 -17.39 -0.88 19.82
C THR A 416 -18.86 -0.63 19.48
N ASP A 417 -19.62 -1.69 19.22
CA ASP A 417 -21.02 -1.60 18.80
C ASP A 417 -21.94 -1.10 19.92
N LEU A 418 -21.71 -1.55 21.16
CA LEU A 418 -22.48 -1.08 22.31
C LEU A 418 -22.22 0.40 22.60
N VAL A 419 -20.95 0.81 22.61
CA VAL A 419 -20.58 2.21 22.85
C VAL A 419 -21.14 3.12 21.76
N SER A 420 -21.01 2.73 20.48
CA SER A 420 -21.59 3.51 19.38
C SER A 420 -23.11 3.58 19.46
N ALA A 421 -23.78 2.46 19.77
CA ALA A 421 -25.24 2.45 19.93
C ALA A 421 -25.69 3.41 21.05
N LEU A 422 -25.04 3.36 22.22
CA LEU A 422 -25.33 4.25 23.34
C LEU A 422 -25.10 5.73 22.98
N LEU A 423 -23.99 6.05 22.32
CA LEU A 423 -23.68 7.42 21.89
C LEU A 423 -24.70 7.93 20.87
N ILE A 424 -25.03 7.13 19.87
CA ILE A 424 -26.01 7.48 18.84
C ILE A 424 -27.39 7.67 19.49
N SER A 425 -27.82 6.75 20.36
CA SER A 425 -29.08 6.91 21.11
C SER A 425 -29.08 8.18 21.96
N ALA A 426 -27.98 8.49 22.67
CA ALA A 426 -27.86 9.70 23.47
C ALA A 426 -27.97 10.98 22.62
N ILE A 427 -27.33 11.01 21.44
CA ILE A 427 -27.41 12.13 20.50
C ILE A 427 -28.85 12.32 19.99
N PHE A 428 -29.52 11.24 19.59
CA PHE A 428 -30.91 11.31 19.15
C PHE A 428 -31.86 11.72 20.29
N MET A 429 -31.67 11.20 21.50
CA MET A 429 -32.44 11.61 22.69
C MET A 429 -32.22 13.08 23.05
N PHE A 430 -30.98 13.56 22.98
CA PHE A 430 -30.63 14.96 23.22
C PHE A 430 -31.32 15.89 22.23
N HIS A 431 -31.26 15.60 20.92
CA HIS A 431 -31.94 16.40 19.91
C HIS A 431 -33.47 16.31 20.02
N TRP A 432 -34.01 15.12 20.34
CA TRP A 432 -35.43 14.94 20.61
C TRP A 432 -35.91 15.80 21.78
N TRP A 433 -35.16 15.78 22.89
CA TRP A 433 -35.45 16.60 24.07
C TRP A 433 -35.29 18.09 23.79
N ARG A 434 -34.23 18.50 23.09
CA ARG A 434 -34.01 19.91 22.73
C ARG A 434 -35.15 20.48 21.89
N GLU A 435 -35.62 19.74 20.89
CA GLU A 435 -36.66 20.22 19.96
C GLU A 435 -38.08 20.07 20.52
N ARG A 436 -38.36 19.06 21.36
CA ARG A 436 -39.68 18.91 22.03
C ARG A 436 -39.79 19.65 23.36
N GLY A 437 -38.71 19.76 24.12
CA GLY A 437 -38.67 20.33 25.48
C GLY A 437 -38.82 21.85 25.53
N LEU A 438 -38.63 22.55 24.41
CA LEU A 438 -38.93 23.99 24.29
C LEU A 438 -40.43 24.29 24.10
N SER A 439 -41.28 23.26 23.96
CA SER A 439 -42.74 23.45 23.89
C SER A 439 -43.44 23.57 25.25
N PHE A 440 -42.72 23.39 26.37
CA PHE A 440 -43.34 23.41 27.71
C PHE A 440 -43.44 24.80 28.34
N TRP A 441 -42.72 25.80 27.81
CA TRP A 441 -42.77 27.20 28.27
C TRP A 441 -43.13 28.15 27.12
N SER A 442 -44.28 27.91 26.48
CA SER A 442 -44.99 28.94 25.72
C SER A 442 -46.44 28.51 25.53
N GLY A 443 -47.24 28.64 26.58
CA GLY A 443 -48.68 28.68 26.44
C GLY A 443 -49.09 30.04 25.89
N SER A 444 -49.40 30.13 24.59
CA SER A 444 -50.34 31.11 24.02
C SER A 444 -50.54 30.86 22.52
N SER A 445 -51.79 30.50 22.19
CA SER A 445 -52.51 30.64 20.92
C SER A 445 -51.85 30.29 19.59
N GLN A 446 -52.51 29.38 18.88
CA GLN A 446 -52.47 29.27 17.42
C GLN A 446 -52.73 30.63 16.76
N THR A 447 -51.84 31.03 15.85
CA THR A 447 -52.21 31.84 14.68
C THR A 447 -51.52 31.25 13.44
N HIS A 448 -52.35 30.91 12.46
CA HIS A 448 -51.94 30.61 11.10
C HIS A 448 -51.40 31.91 10.46
N GLU A 449 -50.12 32.00 10.12
CA GLU A 449 -49.64 32.97 9.12
C GLU A 449 -48.59 32.37 8.19
N ASN A 450 -48.87 32.50 6.89
CA ASN A 450 -47.96 32.27 5.78
C ASN A 450 -47.19 33.58 5.51
N GLY A 451 -45.85 33.57 5.47
CA GLY A 451 -45.05 34.62 4.80
C GLY A 451 -43.79 35.09 5.56
N PRO A 452 -42.80 35.72 4.89
CA PRO A 452 -41.42 35.21 4.93
C PRO A 452 -40.33 36.21 5.38
N TYR A 453 -39.11 35.69 5.62
CA TYR A 453 -37.80 36.37 5.66
C TYR A 453 -37.53 37.39 6.79
N SER A 454 -36.82 36.96 7.84
CA SER A 454 -36.05 37.85 8.73
C SER A 454 -34.64 38.07 8.16
N LYS A 455 -34.36 39.30 7.72
CA LYS A 455 -33.04 39.81 7.34
C LYS A 455 -32.26 40.09 8.63
N PHE A 456 -31.18 39.36 8.92
CA PHE A 456 -30.25 39.73 9.99
C PHE A 456 -29.42 40.94 9.53
N ARG A 457 -29.59 42.08 10.21
CA ARG A 457 -28.74 43.28 10.13
C ARG A 457 -27.85 43.26 11.35
N THR A 458 -26.55 43.08 11.17
CA THR A 458 -25.54 43.27 12.24
C THR A 458 -25.23 44.76 12.35
N GLU A 459 -25.68 45.40 13.43
CA GLU A 459 -25.13 46.67 13.88
C GLU A 459 -23.82 46.42 14.60
N LEU A 460 -22.77 47.13 14.21
CA LEU A 460 -21.62 47.39 15.06
C LEU A 460 -21.18 48.84 14.85
N SER A 461 -21.05 49.53 15.98
CA SER A 461 -20.34 50.80 16.23
C SER A 461 -20.91 52.10 15.66
N ASP A 462 -21.90 52.66 16.37
CA ASP A 462 -21.89 54.06 16.77
C ASP A 462 -20.71 54.30 17.73
N VAL A 463 -19.67 55.00 17.28
CA VAL A 463 -18.72 55.68 18.17
C VAL A 463 -18.41 57.04 17.53
N TRP A 464 -18.49 58.08 18.35
CA TRP A 464 -18.18 59.51 18.11
C TRP A 464 -19.34 60.41 17.66
N SER A 465 -20.17 60.76 18.63
CA SER A 465 -20.92 62.01 18.66
C SER A 465 -20.34 62.92 19.77
N ILE A 466 -19.72 64.04 19.36
CA ILE A 466 -19.47 65.22 20.21
C ILE A 466 -19.75 66.48 19.36
N SER A 467 -20.83 67.19 19.75
CA SER A 467 -21.09 68.64 19.81
C SER A 467 -20.23 69.61 18.96
N SER A 468 -20.72 70.68 18.31
CA SER A 468 -21.68 71.69 18.76
C SER A 468 -21.83 72.85 17.73
N ILE A 469 -22.99 73.51 17.76
CA ILE A 469 -23.25 74.96 17.54
C ILE A 469 -23.60 75.49 16.13
N HIS A 470 -24.75 76.20 16.14
CA HIS A 470 -25.39 77.07 15.14
C HIS A 470 -24.51 78.20 14.58
N VAL A 471 -24.85 78.70 13.37
CA VAL A 471 -25.36 80.07 13.08
C VAL A 471 -25.68 80.18 11.57
N ARG A 472 -26.74 80.93 11.25
CA ARG A 472 -27.31 81.26 9.90
C ARG A 472 -27.15 82.80 9.71
N PRO A 473 -27.53 83.43 8.57
CA PRO A 473 -26.94 83.48 7.22
C PRO A 473 -26.54 84.93 6.79
N ASP A 474 -26.33 85.12 5.47
CA ASP A 474 -26.33 86.37 4.66
C ASP A 474 -25.01 87.14 4.42
N GLN A 475 -24.61 87.28 3.14
CA GLN A 475 -24.86 88.49 2.33
C GLN A 475 -24.26 88.39 0.91
N ARG A 476 -25.04 88.87 -0.08
CA ARG A 476 -24.65 89.15 -1.47
C ARG A 476 -24.01 90.55 -1.58
N SER A 477 -22.96 90.68 -2.38
CA SER A 477 -22.70 91.88 -3.20
C SER A 477 -21.63 91.63 -4.28
N THR A 478 -22.01 91.76 -5.54
CA THR A 478 -21.18 92.04 -6.74
C THR A 478 -20.98 93.57 -6.89
N PRO A 479 -20.31 94.13 -7.94
CA PRO A 479 -19.23 93.66 -8.85
C PRO A 479 -18.10 94.71 -9.05
N SER A 480 -16.98 94.34 -9.71
CA SER A 480 -16.33 95.17 -10.76
C SER A 480 -15.19 94.41 -11.50
N SER A 481 -15.12 94.69 -12.80
CA SER A 481 -14.31 94.17 -13.92
C SER A 481 -12.93 94.85 -14.06
N PRO A 482 -12.19 94.74 -15.19
CA PRO A 482 -11.65 93.57 -15.92
C PRO A 482 -10.12 93.71 -16.22
N THR A 483 -9.42 92.64 -16.61
CA THR A 483 -8.27 92.74 -17.56
C THR A 483 -7.90 91.37 -18.16
N THR A 484 -7.99 91.26 -19.49
CA THR A 484 -7.28 90.32 -20.40
C THR A 484 -5.87 90.86 -20.72
N PRO A 485 -4.98 90.20 -21.51
CA PRO A 485 -5.06 88.90 -22.21
C PRO A 485 -3.82 87.98 -22.01
N HIS A 486 -3.87 86.74 -22.51
CA HIS A 486 -2.91 86.17 -23.49
C HIS A 486 -3.05 84.62 -23.62
N LEU A 487 -3.39 84.17 -24.83
CA LEU A 487 -3.12 82.83 -25.42
C LEU A 487 -1.65 82.80 -25.91
N PRO A 488 -1.00 81.66 -26.29
CA PRO A 488 -1.50 80.52 -27.09
C PRO A 488 -1.18 79.10 -26.51
N THR A 489 -2.02 78.09 -26.74
CA THR A 489 -1.94 77.03 -27.78
C THR A 489 -0.69 76.14 -27.72
N ILE A 490 -0.86 74.81 -27.61
CA ILE A 490 -0.34 73.76 -28.53
C ILE A 490 -0.63 72.33 -28.00
N THR A 491 -1.41 71.61 -28.82
CA THR A 491 -1.48 70.18 -29.21
C THR A 491 -1.44 68.99 -28.22
N GLU A 492 -2.46 68.14 -28.42
CA GLU A 492 -2.50 66.66 -28.49
C GLU A 492 -1.21 65.86 -28.23
N GLU A 493 -1.32 64.88 -27.33
CA GLU A 493 -1.43 63.44 -27.66
C GLU A 493 -2.29 62.72 -26.60
#